data_AF-A0A7X2IH35-F1
#
_entry.id   AF-A0A7X2IH35-F1
#
_cell.length_a   1.000
_cell.length_b   1.000
_cell.length_c   1.000
_cell.angle_alpha   90.00
_cell.angle_beta   90.00
_cell.angle_gamma   90.00
#
_symmetry.space_group_name_H-M   'P 1'
#
loop_
_entity.id
_entity.type
_entity.pdbx_description
1 polymer ?
#
loop_
_entity_poly.entity_id
_entity_poly.type
_entity_poly.pdbx_seq_one_letter_code
_entity_poly.pdbx_strand_id
1 'polypeptide(L)'
;MPVPPDSRSEPPATPASAPAASSFARVSLLVYTLLIVYASWYPFSGWRDMGLKPFDYLGARLPYYWTVFDVWTNVAGYVPLGLLLVLALHPRLRPWWAVWPATLAGVLLSACMEAVQTYLPTRVPSNLDLLTNSLGVALGALLGAACSRTFLQDSRLLMLRRRWFSGAAGRGLVVAWLWPLALIYPQNHLFGLGHLVPPLSAFFSDLFDTPIDLATTWLNSAQPSAEQYWLADVIVTACGLTGAALLVLLLMRRQAPRRRLVTLYLLACIAAKSLACALFFAPQNAFVWISPSAVGGIMLGTLMIVGLAWAPPTAQRRVAALALILSLVVTNAVPANPYYLSTLETWVQGKFLNFDGAAQFLSVLWPFLAIWFLLHPVHRRPG
;
A
#
# COMPACT_ATOMS: atom_id res chain seq x y z
N MET A 1 50.45 -11.98 -56.63
CA MET A 1 49.64 -12.77 -55.67
C MET A 1 48.85 -11.79 -54.81
N PRO A 2 47.52 -11.91 -54.67
CA PRO A 2 46.76 -11.07 -53.77
C PRO A 2 46.90 -11.55 -52.32
N VAL A 3 47.00 -10.60 -51.39
CA VAL A 3 47.06 -10.81 -49.94
C VAL A 3 45.68 -11.29 -49.43
N PRO A 4 45.59 -12.27 -48.51
CA PRO A 4 44.29 -12.72 -48.00
C PRO A 4 43.66 -11.65 -47.09
N PRO A 5 42.32 -11.57 -47.03
CA PRO A 5 41.65 -10.60 -46.16
C PRO A 5 41.81 -10.99 -44.69
N ASP A 6 42.14 -10.01 -43.85
CA ASP A 6 42.23 -10.10 -42.39
C ASP A 6 40.99 -10.78 -41.80
N SER A 7 41.22 -11.86 -41.07
CA SER A 7 40.25 -12.47 -40.17
C SER A 7 39.87 -11.46 -39.11
N ARG A 8 38.71 -10.80 -39.27
CA ARG A 8 38.10 -9.99 -38.22
C ARG A 8 37.87 -10.89 -37.01
N SER A 9 38.68 -10.71 -35.98
CA SER A 9 38.45 -11.28 -34.66
C SER A 9 37.08 -10.82 -34.16
N GLU A 10 36.13 -11.75 -34.02
CA GLU A 10 34.89 -11.49 -33.31
C GLU A 10 35.22 -10.97 -31.91
N PRO A 11 34.59 -9.88 -31.45
CA PRO A 11 34.79 -9.42 -30.08
C PRO A 11 34.37 -10.53 -29.11
N PRO A 12 35.15 -10.78 -28.04
CA PRO A 12 34.83 -11.84 -27.09
C PRO A 12 33.43 -11.61 -26.54
N ALA A 13 32.60 -12.66 -26.60
CA ALA A 13 31.27 -12.66 -26.02
C ALA A 13 31.35 -12.18 -24.57
N THR A 14 30.69 -11.05 -24.28
CA THR A 14 30.59 -10.53 -22.91
C THR A 14 30.12 -11.66 -21.99
N PRO A 15 30.85 -11.98 -20.91
CA PRO A 15 30.44 -13.05 -20.00
C PRO A 15 29.03 -12.74 -19.50
N ALA A 16 28.13 -13.72 -19.63
CA ALA A 16 26.78 -13.63 -19.09
C ALA A 16 26.89 -13.18 -17.62
N SER A 17 26.31 -12.03 -17.30
CA SER A 17 26.39 -11.45 -15.97
C SER A 17 25.95 -12.51 -14.95
N ALA A 18 26.80 -12.77 -13.95
CA ALA A 18 26.47 -13.67 -12.85
C ALA A 18 25.07 -13.33 -12.32
N PRO A 19 24.22 -14.33 -12.01
CA PRO A 19 22.83 -14.08 -11.63
C PRO A 19 22.78 -13.16 -10.42
N ALA A 20 22.54 -11.87 -10.68
CA ALA A 20 22.47 -10.87 -9.64
C ALA A 20 21.33 -11.27 -8.69
N ALA A 21 21.66 -11.45 -7.42
CA ALA A 21 20.66 -11.68 -6.39
C ALA A 21 19.55 -10.64 -6.53
N SER A 22 18.29 -11.07 -6.46
CA SER A 22 17.16 -10.17 -6.68
C SER A 22 17.09 -9.15 -5.54
N SER A 23 17.71 -7.98 -5.75
CA SER A 23 17.63 -6.84 -4.84
C SER A 23 16.19 -6.47 -4.54
N PHE A 24 15.30 -6.63 -5.54
CA PHE A 24 13.87 -6.52 -5.39
C PHE A 24 13.31 -7.50 -4.34
N ALA A 25 13.60 -8.80 -4.45
CA ALA A 25 13.10 -9.78 -3.48
C ALA A 25 13.58 -9.50 -2.05
N ARG A 26 14.84 -9.06 -1.89
CA ARG A 26 15.41 -8.73 -0.57
C ARG A 26 14.80 -7.45 0.04
N VAL A 27 14.61 -6.41 -0.76
CA VAL A 27 13.94 -5.18 -0.31
C VAL A 27 12.48 -5.46 0.00
N SER A 28 11.78 -6.23 -0.85
CA SER A 28 10.41 -6.66 -0.59
C SER A 28 10.30 -7.51 0.68
N LEU A 29 11.24 -8.42 0.92
CA LEU A 29 11.31 -9.20 2.15
C LEU A 29 11.45 -8.31 3.37
N LEU A 30 12.37 -7.34 3.34
CA LEU A 30 12.55 -6.38 4.44
C LEU A 30 11.27 -5.61 4.71
N VAL A 31 10.67 -5.00 3.67
CA VAL A 31 9.42 -4.23 3.80
C VAL A 31 8.28 -5.11 4.33
N TYR A 32 8.16 -6.34 3.83
CA TYR A 32 7.10 -7.25 4.25
C TYR A 32 7.30 -7.75 5.69
N THR A 33 8.55 -7.99 6.10
CA THR A 33 8.88 -8.34 7.49
C THR A 33 8.53 -7.19 8.43
N LEU A 34 8.85 -5.94 8.06
CA LEU A 34 8.47 -4.77 8.83
C LEU A 34 6.95 -4.60 8.91
N LEU A 35 6.21 -4.93 7.85
CA LEU A 35 4.75 -4.93 7.85
C LEU A 35 4.17 -5.97 8.82
N ILE A 36 4.75 -7.19 8.86
CA ILE A 36 4.36 -8.22 9.84
C ILE A 36 4.62 -7.72 11.25
N VAL A 37 5.82 -7.21 11.53
CA VAL A 37 6.18 -6.68 12.86
C VAL A 37 5.22 -5.57 13.27
N TYR A 38 4.93 -4.63 12.37
CA TYR A 38 3.95 -3.57 12.63
C TYR A 38 2.56 -4.15 12.96
N ALA A 39 2.04 -5.03 12.11
CA ALA A 39 0.71 -5.61 12.29
C ALA A 39 0.60 -6.47 13.56
N SER A 40 1.70 -7.08 14.00
CA SER A 40 1.75 -7.88 15.22
C SER A 40 1.87 -7.03 16.48
N TRP A 41 2.63 -5.91 16.45
CA TRP A 41 2.99 -5.11 17.63
C TRP A 41 2.20 -3.80 17.79
N TYR A 42 1.38 -3.44 16.80
CA TYR A 42 0.42 -2.34 16.93
C TYR A 42 -0.52 -2.58 18.13
N PRO A 43 -0.77 -1.56 18.98
CA PRO A 43 -0.57 -0.12 18.77
C PRO A 43 0.76 0.48 19.26
N PHE A 44 1.79 -0.32 19.60
CA PHE A 44 3.06 0.18 20.17
C PHE A 44 2.92 1.01 21.46
N SER A 45 1.78 0.89 22.15
CA SER A 45 1.47 1.59 23.39
C SER A 45 0.70 0.68 24.35
N GLY A 46 0.70 1.01 25.64
CA GLY A 46 -0.02 0.22 26.66
C GLY A 46 0.60 -1.14 27.00
N TRP A 47 1.89 -1.34 26.70
CA TRP A 47 2.59 -2.60 26.97
C TRP A 47 2.79 -2.77 28.48
N ARG A 48 2.50 -3.98 28.98
CA ARG A 48 2.56 -4.31 30.42
C ARG A 48 3.00 -5.75 30.63
N ASP A 49 3.74 -5.99 31.69
CA ASP A 49 3.99 -7.36 32.15
C ASP A 49 2.73 -7.92 32.80
N MET A 50 2.24 -9.04 32.25
CA MET A 50 1.02 -9.72 32.69
C MET A 50 1.33 -10.94 33.59
N GLY A 51 2.60 -11.14 33.98
CA GLY A 51 3.04 -12.27 34.78
C GLY A 51 3.16 -13.59 34.00
N LEU A 52 3.10 -13.52 32.67
CA LEU A 52 3.26 -14.66 31.75
C LEU A 52 4.65 -14.63 31.13
N LYS A 53 5.27 -15.80 30.94
CA LYS A 53 6.54 -15.89 30.22
C LYS A 53 6.27 -15.80 28.71
N PRO A 54 7.22 -15.25 27.92
CA PRO A 54 7.05 -15.05 26.48
C PRO A 54 6.64 -16.30 25.69
N PHE A 55 7.01 -17.50 26.15
CA PHE A 55 6.79 -18.74 25.41
C PHE A 55 5.72 -19.65 26.02
N ASP A 56 4.98 -19.19 27.04
CA ASP A 56 3.96 -20.01 27.72
C ASP A 56 2.83 -20.45 26.77
N TYR A 57 2.56 -19.66 25.72
CA TYR A 57 1.56 -19.98 24.69
C TYR A 57 1.86 -21.27 23.93
N LEU A 58 3.12 -21.71 23.84
CA LEU A 58 3.50 -22.94 23.15
C LEU A 58 2.88 -24.19 23.81
N GLY A 59 2.81 -24.19 25.14
CA GLY A 59 2.23 -25.27 25.94
C GLY A 59 0.74 -25.08 26.27
N ALA A 60 0.14 -23.97 25.84
CA ALA A 60 -1.26 -23.67 26.12
C ALA A 60 -2.21 -24.63 25.37
N ARG A 61 -3.44 -24.75 25.86
CA ARG A 61 -4.49 -25.46 25.11
C ARG A 61 -4.86 -24.65 23.86
N LEU A 62 -5.27 -25.34 22.80
CA LEU A 62 -5.79 -24.67 21.60
C LEU A 62 -6.96 -23.73 22.00
N PRO A 63 -7.02 -22.52 21.41
CA PRO A 63 -8.12 -21.59 21.67
C PRO A 63 -9.48 -22.22 21.38
N TYR A 64 -10.42 -22.08 22.32
CA TYR A 64 -11.78 -22.60 22.16
C TYR A 64 -12.57 -21.82 21.10
N TYR A 65 -12.38 -20.49 21.05
CA TYR A 65 -13.00 -19.61 20.08
C TYR A 65 -12.01 -19.27 18.98
N TRP A 66 -12.24 -19.81 17.79
CA TRP A 66 -11.51 -19.47 16.58
C TRP A 66 -12.49 -19.38 15.41
N THR A 67 -12.17 -18.60 14.39
CA THR A 67 -12.96 -18.59 13.17
C THR A 67 -12.13 -19.04 11.98
N VAL A 68 -12.80 -19.64 10.99
CA VAL A 68 -12.19 -20.01 9.71
C VAL A 68 -11.50 -18.82 9.05
N PHE A 69 -12.06 -17.63 9.24
CA PHE A 69 -11.47 -16.38 8.78
C PHE A 69 -10.09 -16.11 9.38
N ASP A 70 -9.94 -16.23 10.70
CA ASP A 70 -8.67 -15.94 11.39
C ASP A 70 -7.57 -16.90 10.91
N VAL A 71 -7.91 -18.19 10.75
CA VAL A 71 -7.02 -19.21 10.19
C VAL A 71 -6.58 -18.84 8.77
N TRP A 72 -7.51 -18.49 7.88
CA TRP A 72 -7.18 -18.12 6.50
C TRP A 72 -6.35 -16.85 6.42
N THR A 73 -6.65 -15.85 7.24
CA THR A 73 -5.90 -14.59 7.27
C THR A 73 -4.46 -14.79 7.73
N ASN A 74 -4.23 -15.62 8.76
CA ASN A 74 -2.89 -15.98 9.22
C ASN A 74 -2.08 -16.70 8.14
N VAL A 75 -2.66 -17.75 7.54
CA VAL A 75 -2.04 -18.49 6.44
C VAL A 75 -1.72 -17.53 5.27
N ALA A 76 -2.71 -16.77 4.81
CA ALA A 76 -2.55 -15.85 3.68
C ALA A 76 -1.54 -14.72 3.97
N GLY A 77 -1.46 -14.24 5.22
CA GLY A 77 -0.52 -13.21 5.66
C GLY A 77 0.93 -13.69 5.71
N TYR A 78 1.18 -14.98 5.92
CA TYR A 78 2.54 -15.53 5.98
C TYR A 78 3.00 -16.22 4.69
N VAL A 79 2.11 -16.51 3.74
CA VAL A 79 2.46 -17.02 2.39
C VAL A 79 3.48 -16.10 1.67
N PRO A 80 3.29 -14.77 1.59
CA PRO A 80 4.26 -13.92 0.89
C PRO A 80 5.62 -13.89 1.58
N LEU A 81 5.68 -14.03 2.91
CA LEU A 81 6.94 -14.11 3.65
C LEU A 81 7.77 -15.32 3.21
N GLY A 82 7.17 -16.52 3.22
CA GLY A 82 7.85 -17.74 2.79
C GLY A 82 8.34 -17.67 1.34
N LEU A 83 7.51 -17.12 0.45
CA LEU A 83 7.86 -16.92 -0.96
C LEU A 83 9.07 -15.98 -1.09
N LEU A 84 9.03 -14.83 -0.43
CA LEU A 84 10.09 -13.82 -0.50
C LEU A 84 11.40 -14.31 0.12
N LEU A 85 11.35 -15.08 1.20
CA LEU A 85 12.53 -15.72 1.80
C LEU A 85 13.25 -16.63 0.82
N VAL A 86 12.51 -17.51 0.11
CA VAL A 86 13.11 -18.39 -0.92
C VAL A 86 13.74 -17.57 -2.05
N LEU A 87 13.04 -16.55 -2.56
CA LEU A 87 13.56 -15.70 -3.62
C LEU A 87 14.77 -14.85 -3.18
N ALA A 88 14.82 -14.42 -1.92
CA ALA A 88 15.91 -13.62 -1.36
C ALA A 88 17.21 -14.42 -1.17
N LEU A 89 17.09 -15.73 -0.96
CA LEU A 89 18.21 -16.68 -0.83
C LEU A 89 18.87 -17.00 -2.17
N HIS A 90 18.25 -16.67 -3.31
CA HIS A 90 18.87 -16.80 -4.62
C HIS A 90 20.03 -15.79 -4.81
N PRO A 91 21.13 -16.16 -5.52
CA PRO A 91 21.45 -17.49 -6.06
C PRO A 91 22.19 -18.41 -5.08
N ARG A 92 22.29 -18.04 -3.78
CA ARG A 92 23.13 -18.77 -2.80
C ARG A 92 22.63 -20.20 -2.55
N LEU A 93 21.32 -20.40 -2.58
CA LEU A 93 20.70 -21.71 -2.45
C LEU A 93 19.82 -22.02 -3.65
N ARG A 94 19.77 -23.30 -4.02
CA ARG A 94 18.81 -23.80 -5.00
C ARG A 94 17.39 -23.64 -4.43
N PRO A 95 16.38 -23.29 -5.24
CA PRO A 95 15.05 -22.90 -4.73
C PRO A 95 14.40 -23.94 -3.80
N TRP A 96 14.46 -25.23 -4.14
CA TRP A 96 13.90 -26.29 -3.31
C TRP A 96 14.67 -26.51 -1.99
N TRP A 97 15.99 -26.30 -1.99
CA TRP A 97 16.78 -26.35 -0.75
C TRP A 97 16.59 -25.12 0.13
N ALA A 98 16.22 -23.99 -0.46
CA ALA A 98 15.90 -22.76 0.26
C ALA A 98 14.57 -22.86 1.04
N VAL A 99 13.70 -23.84 0.75
CA VAL A 99 12.42 -24.03 1.46
C VAL A 99 12.64 -24.24 2.95
N TRP A 100 13.57 -25.12 3.33
CA TRP A 100 13.85 -25.44 4.74
C TRP A 100 14.29 -24.21 5.57
N PRO A 101 15.37 -23.48 5.22
CA PRO A 101 15.76 -22.30 5.98
C PRO A 101 14.73 -21.16 5.89
N ALA A 102 13.98 -21.05 4.78
CA ALA A 102 12.89 -20.07 4.67
C ALA A 102 11.75 -20.39 5.64
N THR A 103 11.29 -21.63 5.68
CA THR A 103 10.25 -22.07 6.63
C THR A 103 10.72 -21.87 8.06
N LEU A 104 11.93 -22.32 8.40
CA LEU A 104 12.48 -22.13 9.75
C LEU A 104 12.55 -20.64 10.14
N ALA A 105 13.07 -19.77 9.28
CA ALA A 105 13.18 -18.35 9.55
C ALA A 105 11.80 -17.68 9.75
N GLY A 106 10.80 -18.04 8.93
CA GLY A 106 9.46 -17.49 9.08
C GLY A 106 8.72 -18.01 10.31
N VAL A 107 8.91 -19.29 10.68
CA VAL A 107 8.37 -19.86 11.93
C VAL A 107 8.98 -19.16 13.14
N LEU A 108 10.30 -18.93 13.15
CA LEU A 108 10.98 -18.19 14.21
C LEU A 108 10.48 -16.74 14.30
N LEU A 109 10.29 -16.07 13.16
CA LEU A 109 9.69 -14.74 13.14
C LEU A 109 8.29 -14.76 13.78
N SER A 110 7.42 -15.68 13.37
CA SER A 110 6.08 -15.81 13.95
C SER A 110 6.13 -16.09 15.44
N ALA A 111 7.02 -16.98 15.90
CA ALA A 111 7.19 -17.26 17.32
C ALA A 111 7.64 -16.02 18.11
N CYS A 112 8.53 -15.20 17.55
CA CYS A 112 8.90 -13.92 18.12
C CYS A 112 7.71 -12.94 18.19
N MET A 113 6.82 -12.93 17.18
CA MET A 113 5.64 -12.06 17.21
C MET A 113 4.69 -12.45 18.34
N GLU A 114 4.34 -13.73 18.43
CA GLU A 114 3.48 -14.27 19.52
C GLU A 114 4.11 -14.03 20.89
N ALA A 115 5.43 -14.26 21.02
CA ALA A 115 6.12 -14.12 22.29
C ALA A 115 6.08 -12.68 22.82
N VAL A 116 6.29 -11.71 21.93
CA VAL A 116 6.20 -10.28 22.27
C VAL A 116 4.76 -9.86 22.57
N GLN A 117 3.77 -10.44 21.89
CA GLN A 117 2.35 -10.15 22.14
C GLN A 117 1.89 -10.53 23.55
N THR A 118 2.64 -11.36 24.29
CA THR A 118 2.42 -11.64 25.72
C THR A 118 2.37 -10.36 26.57
N TYR A 119 3.06 -9.30 26.11
CA TYR A 119 3.14 -8.01 26.79
C TYR A 119 2.10 -6.98 26.29
N LEU A 120 1.23 -7.36 25.34
CA LEU A 120 0.16 -6.50 24.82
C LEU A 120 -1.19 -6.96 25.37
N PRO A 121 -1.85 -6.19 26.26
CA PRO A 121 -3.15 -6.57 26.82
C PRO A 121 -4.27 -6.72 25.78
N THR A 122 -4.11 -6.11 24.61
CA THR A 122 -5.08 -6.16 23.50
C THR A 122 -4.92 -7.39 22.62
N ARG A 123 -3.91 -8.24 22.86
CA ARG A 123 -3.60 -9.43 22.07
C ARG A 123 -3.53 -10.66 22.96
N VAL A 124 -3.87 -11.80 22.36
CA VAL A 124 -3.78 -13.10 23.01
C VAL A 124 -2.83 -13.96 22.19
N PRO A 125 -1.61 -14.20 22.66
CA PRO A 125 -0.68 -15.12 22.00
C PRO A 125 -1.29 -16.52 21.87
N SER A 126 -1.05 -17.18 20.74
CA SER A 126 -1.74 -18.41 20.40
C SER A 126 -0.86 -19.42 19.65
N ASN A 127 -0.89 -20.68 20.11
CA ASN A 127 -0.26 -21.78 19.38
C ASN A 127 -0.96 -22.10 18.05
N LEU A 128 -2.27 -21.80 17.94
CA LEU A 128 -3.00 -21.91 16.69
C LEU A 128 -2.52 -20.86 15.67
N ASP A 129 -2.22 -19.65 16.13
CA ASP A 129 -1.68 -18.59 15.27
C ASP A 129 -0.28 -18.95 14.80
N LEU A 130 0.59 -19.44 15.70
CA LEU A 130 1.90 -19.98 15.31
C LEU A 130 1.77 -21.11 14.26
N LEU A 131 0.85 -22.06 14.45
CA LEU A 131 0.65 -23.18 13.51
C LEU A 131 0.19 -22.69 12.13
N THR A 132 -0.79 -21.79 12.10
CA THR A 132 -1.38 -21.27 10.86
C THR A 132 -0.41 -20.34 10.12
N ASN A 133 0.31 -19.49 10.83
CA ASN A 133 1.41 -18.69 10.27
C ASN A 133 2.51 -19.60 9.69
N SER A 134 2.92 -20.63 10.43
CA SER A 134 3.93 -21.61 9.99
C SER A 134 3.50 -22.33 8.70
N LEU A 135 2.23 -22.74 8.62
CA LEU A 135 1.66 -23.33 7.40
C LEU A 135 1.71 -22.33 6.24
N GLY A 136 1.34 -21.07 6.49
CA GLY A 136 1.46 -19.99 5.51
C GLY A 136 2.89 -19.85 4.98
N VAL A 137 3.88 -19.77 5.86
CA VAL A 137 5.30 -19.70 5.45
C VAL A 137 5.71 -20.92 4.63
N ALA A 138 5.34 -22.13 5.05
CA ALA A 138 5.69 -23.35 4.33
C ALA A 138 5.09 -23.38 2.91
N LEU A 139 3.80 -23.08 2.78
CA LEU A 139 3.13 -22.99 1.48
C LEU A 139 3.76 -21.90 0.61
N GLY A 140 4.04 -20.74 1.20
CA GLY A 140 4.75 -19.64 0.55
C GLY A 140 6.13 -20.05 0.02
N ALA A 141 6.91 -20.76 0.83
CA ALA A 141 8.24 -21.22 0.46
C ALA A 141 8.18 -22.23 -0.69
N LEU A 142 7.24 -23.19 -0.65
CA LEU A 142 6.99 -24.13 -1.76
C LEU A 142 6.60 -23.40 -3.05
N LEU A 143 5.70 -22.42 -2.96
CA LEU A 143 5.32 -21.56 -4.07
C LEU A 143 6.52 -20.78 -4.62
N GLY A 144 7.34 -20.20 -3.74
CA GLY A 144 8.57 -19.48 -4.10
C GLY A 144 9.56 -20.37 -4.82
N ALA A 145 9.73 -21.62 -4.36
CA ALA A 145 10.60 -22.59 -5.01
C ALA A 145 10.10 -22.93 -6.43
N ALA A 146 8.80 -23.24 -6.55
CA ALA A 146 8.16 -23.60 -7.80
C ALA A 146 8.17 -22.46 -8.84
N CYS A 147 8.01 -21.21 -8.41
CA CYS A 147 7.94 -20.06 -9.31
C CYS A 147 9.27 -19.31 -9.52
N SER A 148 10.32 -19.67 -8.78
CA SER A 148 11.64 -19.01 -8.79
C SER A 148 12.21 -18.79 -10.19
N ARG A 149 12.17 -19.82 -11.06
CA ARG A 149 12.64 -19.73 -12.45
C ARG A 149 11.86 -18.68 -13.23
N THR A 150 10.53 -18.71 -13.16
CA THR A 150 9.65 -17.78 -13.86
C THR A 150 9.83 -16.34 -13.38
N PHE A 151 10.05 -16.11 -12.07
CA PHE A 151 10.19 -14.77 -11.51
C PHE A 151 11.60 -14.18 -11.64
N LEU A 152 12.64 -15.00 -11.58
CA LEU A 152 14.03 -14.54 -11.52
C LEU A 152 14.74 -14.63 -12.87
N GLN A 153 14.46 -15.67 -13.67
CA GLN A 153 15.15 -15.94 -14.94
C GLN A 153 14.29 -15.52 -16.13
N ASP A 154 13.03 -15.99 -16.19
CA ASP A 154 12.15 -15.84 -17.37
C ASP A 154 11.05 -14.78 -17.17
N SER A 155 11.35 -13.73 -16.40
CA SER A 155 10.34 -12.78 -15.92
C SER A 155 9.70 -11.95 -17.03
N ARG A 156 8.56 -12.44 -17.55
CA ARG A 156 7.68 -11.69 -18.46
C ARG A 156 7.27 -10.35 -17.86
N LEU A 157 7.09 -10.31 -16.54
CA LEU A 157 6.68 -9.10 -15.81
C LEU A 157 7.79 -8.04 -15.83
N LEU A 158 9.06 -8.44 -15.67
CA LEU A 158 10.21 -7.56 -15.82
C LEU A 158 10.36 -7.07 -17.26
N MET A 159 10.12 -7.93 -18.25
CA MET A 159 10.13 -7.56 -19.67
C MET A 159 9.03 -6.52 -19.97
N LEU A 160 7.79 -6.75 -19.51
CA LEU A 160 6.69 -5.80 -19.64
C LEU A 160 6.99 -4.48 -18.92
N ARG A 161 7.57 -4.53 -17.71
CA ARG A 161 8.04 -3.34 -16.99
C ARG A 161 9.01 -2.52 -17.84
N ARG A 162 10.03 -3.16 -18.41
CA ARG A 162 11.04 -2.50 -19.27
C ARG A 162 10.42 -1.94 -20.56
N ARG A 163 9.43 -2.64 -21.12
CA ARG A 163 8.71 -2.22 -22.33
C ARG A 163 7.80 -1.02 -22.09
N TRP A 164 7.07 -0.99 -20.98
CA TRP A 164 6.02 0.00 -20.72
C TRP A 164 6.45 1.16 -19.84
N PHE A 165 7.47 1.03 -19.00
CA PHE A 165 7.90 2.05 -18.04
C PHE A 165 9.35 2.48 -18.26
N SER A 166 9.71 3.72 -17.88
CA SER A 166 11.10 4.18 -17.94
C SER A 166 11.97 3.49 -16.89
N GLY A 167 13.30 3.43 -17.09
CA GLY A 167 14.21 2.84 -16.10
C GLY A 167 14.15 3.55 -14.74
N ALA A 168 13.97 4.87 -14.75
CA ALA A 168 13.81 5.71 -13.57
C ALA A 168 12.41 5.66 -12.92
N ALA A 169 11.43 4.95 -13.53
CA ALA A 169 10.06 4.92 -13.03
C ALA A 169 9.89 4.17 -11.70
N GLY A 170 10.90 3.47 -11.20
CA GLY A 170 10.81 2.61 -10.00
C GLY A 170 10.21 3.33 -8.78
N ARG A 171 10.72 4.51 -8.43
CA ARG A 171 10.22 5.30 -7.28
C ARG A 171 8.78 5.74 -7.48
N GLY A 172 8.45 6.23 -8.67
CA GLY A 172 7.10 6.66 -8.98
C GLY A 172 6.09 5.52 -9.03
N LEU A 173 6.52 4.32 -9.45
CA LEU A 173 5.69 3.12 -9.38
C LEU A 173 5.37 2.73 -7.94
N VAL A 174 6.34 2.83 -7.02
CA VAL A 174 6.08 2.62 -5.59
C VAL A 174 5.02 3.62 -5.10
N VAL A 175 5.21 4.92 -5.38
CA VAL A 175 4.24 5.95 -5.01
C VAL A 175 2.86 5.68 -5.63
N ALA A 176 2.77 5.27 -6.89
CA ALA A 176 1.51 4.91 -7.52
C ALA A 176 0.85 3.73 -6.80
N TRP A 177 1.56 2.62 -6.57
CA TRP A 177 0.99 1.43 -5.94
C TRP A 177 0.61 1.62 -4.47
N LEU A 178 1.20 2.61 -3.78
CA LEU A 178 0.77 2.99 -2.43
C LEU A 178 -0.60 3.67 -2.41
N TRP A 179 -1.08 4.23 -3.53
CA TRP A 179 -2.37 4.94 -3.56
C TRP A 179 -3.57 4.03 -3.24
N PRO A 180 -3.80 2.90 -3.94
CA PRO A 180 -4.90 1.99 -3.57
C PRO A 180 -4.83 1.49 -2.13
N LEU A 181 -3.62 1.33 -1.57
CA LEU A 181 -3.44 0.96 -0.17
C LEU A 181 -3.83 2.11 0.79
N ALA A 182 -3.51 3.35 0.44
CA ALA A 182 -3.94 4.54 1.17
C ALA A 182 -5.47 4.70 1.20
N LEU A 183 -6.17 4.18 0.18
CA LEU A 183 -7.64 4.23 0.08
C LEU A 183 -8.37 3.20 0.96
N ILE A 184 -7.63 2.27 1.58
CA ILE A 184 -8.18 1.26 2.50
C ILE A 184 -8.79 1.95 3.72
N TYR A 185 -8.10 2.94 4.30
CA TYR A 185 -8.61 3.69 5.46
C TYR A 185 -9.91 4.43 5.09
N PRO A 186 -10.95 4.40 5.95
CA PRO A 186 -12.16 5.19 5.76
C PRO A 186 -11.83 6.69 5.61
N GLN A 187 -12.35 7.32 4.57
CA GLN A 187 -12.10 8.75 4.29
C GLN A 187 -13.42 9.49 4.24
N ASN A 188 -13.40 10.78 4.63
CA ASN A 188 -14.54 11.67 4.55
C ASN A 188 -14.95 11.96 3.10
N HIS A 189 -13.98 12.10 2.21
CA HIS A 189 -14.17 12.37 0.79
C HIS A 189 -13.59 11.22 -0.04
N LEU A 190 -14.20 10.89 -1.18
CA LEU A 190 -13.63 9.87 -2.06
C LEU A 190 -12.29 10.36 -2.62
N PHE A 191 -11.23 9.58 -2.44
CA PHE A 191 -9.84 9.96 -2.78
C PHE A 191 -9.27 11.17 -2.01
N GLY A 192 -9.98 11.69 -1.00
CA GLY A 192 -9.48 12.73 -0.09
C GLY A 192 -8.49 12.15 0.91
N LEU A 193 -7.20 12.26 0.59
CA LEU A 193 -6.10 11.78 1.41
C LEU A 193 -5.38 12.96 2.07
N GLY A 194 -4.66 12.69 3.16
CA GLY A 194 -3.90 13.73 3.87
C GLY A 194 -4.71 14.53 4.90
N HIS A 195 -5.67 13.90 5.58
CA HIS A 195 -6.34 14.50 6.73
C HIS A 195 -5.34 14.76 7.88
N LEU A 196 -4.82 15.98 7.97
CA LEU A 196 -3.88 16.43 9.01
C LEU A 196 -4.57 17.08 10.19
N VAL A 197 -5.74 17.69 9.97
CA VAL A 197 -6.43 18.48 11.00
C VAL A 197 -6.75 17.66 12.25
N PRO A 198 -7.42 16.49 12.19
CA PRO A 198 -7.70 15.69 13.39
C PRO A 198 -6.46 15.27 14.20
N PRO A 199 -5.40 14.67 13.60
CA PRO A 199 -4.23 14.27 14.39
C PRO A 199 -3.45 15.46 14.94
N LEU A 200 -3.43 16.61 14.26
CA LEU A 200 -2.82 17.82 14.78
C LEU A 200 -3.64 18.43 15.93
N SER A 201 -4.97 18.46 15.82
CA SER A 201 -5.87 18.86 16.92
C SER A 201 -5.61 18.02 18.16
N ALA A 202 -5.53 16.70 18.02
CA ALA A 202 -5.22 15.79 19.13
C ALA A 202 -3.82 16.04 19.71
N PHE A 203 -2.80 16.14 18.85
CA PHE A 203 -1.43 16.42 19.29
C PHE A 203 -1.33 17.73 20.09
N PHE A 204 -1.93 18.81 19.61
CA PHE A 204 -1.90 20.08 20.33
C PHE A 204 -2.76 20.04 21.59
N SER A 205 -3.89 19.31 21.58
CA SER A 205 -4.71 19.15 22.77
C SER A 205 -3.93 18.48 23.91
N ASP A 206 -3.20 17.40 23.58
CA ASP A 206 -2.34 16.69 24.52
C ASP A 206 -1.16 17.55 24.96
N LEU A 207 -0.54 18.30 24.04
CA LEU A 207 0.63 19.14 24.33
C LEU A 207 0.29 20.30 25.27
N PHE A 208 -0.91 20.88 25.13
CA PHE A 208 -1.34 22.05 25.89
C PHE A 208 -2.34 21.74 26.99
N ASP A 209 -2.71 20.47 27.19
CA ASP A 209 -3.73 20.02 28.15
C ASP A 209 -5.04 20.83 28.04
N THR A 210 -5.41 21.21 26.82
CA THR A 210 -6.60 22.01 26.51
C THR A 210 -7.29 21.46 25.28
N PRO A 211 -8.63 21.39 25.23
CA PRO A 211 -9.34 20.88 24.05
C PRO A 211 -9.16 21.87 22.88
N ILE A 212 -8.31 21.50 21.92
CA ILE A 212 -8.03 22.27 20.71
C ILE A 212 -8.62 21.55 19.51
N ASP A 213 -9.57 22.21 18.85
CA ASP A 213 -10.08 21.77 17.55
C ASP A 213 -9.71 22.80 16.47
N LEU A 214 -8.68 22.47 15.70
CA LEU A 214 -8.19 23.31 14.61
C LEU A 214 -9.25 23.52 13.51
N ALA A 215 -10.17 22.57 13.31
CA ALA A 215 -11.19 22.68 12.26
C ALA A 215 -12.18 23.80 12.60
N THR A 216 -12.74 23.78 13.82
CA THR A 216 -13.68 24.80 14.29
C THR A 216 -13.01 26.15 14.51
N THR A 217 -11.75 26.16 14.94
CA THR A 217 -10.96 27.40 15.10
C THR A 217 -10.75 28.08 13.74
N TRP A 218 -10.37 27.33 12.71
CA TRP A 218 -10.16 27.87 11.35
C TRP A 218 -11.45 28.42 10.73
N LEU A 219 -12.56 27.71 10.91
CA LEU A 219 -13.87 28.12 10.38
C LEU A 219 -14.55 29.19 11.23
N ASN A 220 -13.95 29.60 12.35
CA ASN A 220 -14.58 30.48 13.33
C ASN A 220 -15.98 29.97 13.72
N SER A 221 -16.09 28.66 13.98
CA SER A 221 -17.33 27.94 14.27
C SER A 221 -18.41 27.97 13.17
N ALA A 222 -18.08 28.43 11.95
CA ALA A 222 -19.00 28.36 10.82
C ALA A 222 -19.19 26.90 10.37
N GLN A 223 -20.45 26.48 10.22
CA GLN A 223 -20.81 25.17 9.69
C GLN A 223 -21.03 25.28 8.19
N PRO A 224 -20.28 24.51 7.37
CA PRO A 224 -20.51 24.50 5.94
C PRO A 224 -21.94 24.05 5.59
N SER A 225 -22.51 24.63 4.54
CA SER A 225 -23.81 24.18 4.03
C SER A 225 -23.70 22.81 3.35
N ALA A 226 -24.84 22.13 3.16
CA ALA A 226 -24.87 20.85 2.44
C ALA A 226 -24.28 20.96 1.02
N GLU A 227 -24.52 22.08 0.34
CA GLU A 227 -23.97 22.38 -0.98
C GLU A 227 -22.44 22.55 -0.95
N GLN A 228 -21.90 23.17 0.10
CA GLN A 228 -20.46 23.34 0.27
C GLN A 228 -19.76 22.00 0.54
N TYR A 229 -20.35 21.12 1.36
CA TYR A 229 -19.85 19.76 1.54
C TYR A 229 -19.89 18.96 0.23
N TRP A 230 -21.00 19.07 -0.51
CA TRP A 230 -21.15 18.41 -1.80
C TRP A 230 -20.09 18.88 -2.81
N LEU A 231 -19.88 20.19 -2.92
CA LEU A 231 -18.88 20.79 -3.80
C LEU A 231 -17.46 20.38 -3.41
N ALA A 232 -17.15 20.38 -2.10
CA ALA A 232 -15.86 19.96 -1.59
C ALA A 232 -15.55 18.51 -1.97
N ASP A 233 -16.51 17.60 -1.78
CA ASP A 233 -16.36 16.18 -2.12
C ASP A 233 -16.14 15.99 -3.64
N VAL A 234 -16.88 16.69 -4.50
CA VAL A 234 -16.67 16.68 -5.96
C VAL A 234 -15.26 17.16 -6.32
N ILE A 235 -14.80 18.28 -5.75
CA ILE A 235 -13.49 18.86 -6.03
C ILE A 235 -12.38 17.91 -5.57
N VAL A 236 -12.45 17.42 -4.33
CA VAL A 236 -11.46 16.52 -3.74
C VAL A 236 -11.36 15.23 -4.54
N THR A 237 -12.51 14.63 -4.89
CA THR A 237 -12.58 13.41 -5.69
C THR A 237 -12.00 13.61 -7.09
N ALA A 238 -12.41 14.68 -7.80
CA ALA A 238 -11.92 14.97 -9.14
C ALA A 238 -10.41 15.22 -9.16
N CYS A 239 -9.91 15.98 -8.18
CA CYS A 239 -8.51 16.34 -8.06
C CYS A 239 -7.63 15.15 -7.64
N GLY A 240 -8.07 14.36 -6.66
CA GLY A 240 -7.38 13.14 -6.22
C GLY A 240 -7.25 12.13 -7.35
N LEU A 241 -8.36 11.87 -8.06
CA LEU A 241 -8.40 10.99 -9.22
C LEU A 241 -7.48 11.48 -10.36
N THR A 242 -7.59 12.77 -10.72
CA THR A 242 -6.78 13.38 -11.79
C THR A 242 -5.30 13.33 -11.46
N GLY A 243 -4.92 13.72 -10.23
CA GLY A 243 -3.53 13.72 -9.77
C GLY A 243 -2.91 12.32 -9.81
N ALA A 244 -3.59 11.31 -9.26
CA ALA A 244 -3.11 9.93 -9.24
C ALA A 244 -3.01 9.33 -10.66
N ALA A 245 -4.01 9.55 -11.52
CA ALA A 245 -4.00 9.01 -12.88
C ALA A 245 -2.93 9.66 -13.77
N LEU A 246 -2.75 10.98 -13.67
CA LEU A 246 -1.69 11.69 -14.39
C LEU A 246 -0.30 11.26 -13.89
N LEU A 247 -0.12 11.03 -12.58
CA LEU A 247 1.11 10.47 -12.04
C LEU A 247 1.43 9.13 -12.72
N VAL A 248 0.46 8.22 -12.85
CA VAL A 248 0.65 6.93 -13.52
C VAL A 248 0.99 7.09 -15.01
N LEU A 249 0.30 8.00 -15.72
CA LEU A 249 0.59 8.30 -17.13
C LEU A 249 2.03 8.79 -17.35
N LEU A 250 2.56 9.60 -16.43
CA LEU A 250 3.94 10.13 -16.50
C LEU A 250 5.00 9.03 -16.34
N LEU A 251 4.68 7.93 -15.68
CA LEU A 251 5.61 6.79 -15.50
C LEU A 251 5.74 5.96 -16.78
N MET A 252 4.76 6.05 -17.67
CA MET A 252 4.67 5.20 -18.87
C MET A 252 5.46 5.78 -20.06
N ARG A 253 6.05 4.87 -20.84
CA ARG A 253 6.63 5.15 -22.16
C ARG A 253 5.52 5.42 -23.18
N ARG A 254 5.87 6.05 -24.31
CA ARG A 254 4.89 6.33 -25.39
C ARG A 254 4.31 5.05 -26.01
N GLN A 255 5.11 3.98 -26.07
CA GLN A 255 4.73 2.68 -26.63
C GLN A 255 3.84 1.81 -25.71
N ALA A 256 3.62 2.24 -24.46
CA ALA A 256 2.78 1.50 -23.53
C ALA A 256 1.30 1.62 -23.93
N PRO A 257 0.46 0.60 -23.67
CA PRO A 257 -0.99 0.69 -23.83
C PRO A 257 -1.62 1.55 -22.70
N ARG A 258 -1.28 2.85 -22.69
CA ARG A 258 -1.51 3.79 -21.58
C ARG A 258 -2.97 3.79 -21.10
N ARG A 259 -3.92 3.91 -22.03
CA ARG A 259 -5.35 3.93 -21.70
C ARG A 259 -5.77 2.67 -20.95
N ARG A 260 -5.43 1.49 -21.48
CA ARG A 260 -5.77 0.20 -20.84
C ARG A 260 -5.15 0.06 -19.45
N LEU A 261 -3.88 0.45 -19.30
CA LEU A 261 -3.18 0.34 -18.02
C LEU A 261 -3.74 1.30 -16.97
N VAL A 262 -4.06 2.54 -17.35
CA VAL A 262 -4.70 3.50 -16.43
C VAL A 262 -6.11 3.03 -16.07
N THR A 263 -6.92 2.59 -17.03
CA THR A 263 -8.25 2.03 -16.74
C THR A 263 -8.16 0.84 -15.79
N LEU A 264 -7.25 -0.11 -16.03
CA LEU A 264 -7.05 -1.26 -15.15
C LEU A 264 -6.62 -0.83 -13.74
N TYR A 265 -5.72 0.15 -13.65
CA TYR A 265 -5.27 0.69 -12.37
C TYR A 265 -6.42 1.36 -11.59
N LEU A 266 -7.24 2.17 -12.25
CA LEU A 266 -8.39 2.82 -11.62
C LEU A 266 -9.46 1.82 -11.19
N LEU A 267 -9.74 0.80 -12.01
CA LEU A 267 -10.64 -0.30 -11.65
C LEU A 267 -10.11 -1.08 -10.45
N ALA A 268 -8.79 -1.33 -10.39
CA ALA A 268 -8.18 -1.97 -9.22
C ALA A 268 -8.32 -1.10 -7.96
N CYS A 269 -8.25 0.23 -8.07
CA CYS A 269 -8.48 1.13 -6.95
C CYS A 269 -9.94 1.11 -6.46
N ILE A 270 -10.91 1.10 -7.39
CA ILE A 270 -12.34 0.96 -7.07
C ILE A 270 -12.62 -0.39 -6.41
N ALA A 271 -12.03 -1.47 -6.93
CA ALA A 271 -12.16 -2.80 -6.35
C ALA A 271 -11.54 -2.86 -4.95
N ALA A 272 -10.35 -2.29 -4.75
CA ALA A 272 -9.71 -2.21 -3.44
C ALA A 272 -10.55 -1.41 -2.44
N LYS A 273 -11.10 -0.25 -2.85
CA LYS A 273 -11.98 0.56 -2.00
C LYS A 273 -13.24 -0.20 -1.62
N SER A 274 -13.87 -0.85 -2.59
CA SER A 274 -15.12 -1.60 -2.36
C SER A 274 -14.88 -2.81 -1.46
N LEU A 275 -13.77 -3.53 -1.65
CA LEU A 275 -13.35 -4.62 -0.78
C LEU A 275 -13.05 -4.13 0.63
N ALA A 276 -12.33 -3.01 0.78
CA ALA A 276 -12.07 -2.41 2.08
C ALA A 276 -13.38 -2.06 2.79
N CYS A 277 -14.34 -1.43 2.08
CA CYS A 277 -15.66 -1.14 2.64
C CYS A 277 -16.42 -2.41 3.03
N ALA A 278 -16.38 -3.47 2.22
CA ALA A 278 -17.02 -4.76 2.52
C ALA A 278 -16.43 -5.42 3.78
N LEU A 279 -15.11 -5.33 3.95
CA LEU A 279 -14.40 -5.92 5.08
C LEU A 279 -14.57 -5.11 6.37
N PHE A 280 -14.64 -3.77 6.28
CA PHE A 280 -14.79 -2.90 7.43
C PHE A 280 -16.24 -2.71 7.84
N PHE A 281 -17.16 -2.49 6.89
CA PHE A 281 -18.55 -2.10 7.16
C PHE A 281 -19.55 -3.23 6.88
N ALA A 282 -19.08 -4.47 6.74
CA ALA A 282 -19.84 -5.65 6.29
C ALA A 282 -20.13 -5.68 4.77
N PRO A 283 -20.31 -6.88 4.17
CA PRO A 283 -20.36 -7.06 2.72
C PRO A 283 -21.44 -6.23 2.01
N GLN A 284 -22.59 -6.01 2.64
CA GLN A 284 -23.68 -5.19 2.10
C GLN A 284 -23.29 -3.71 1.89
N ASN A 285 -22.29 -3.22 2.61
CA ASN A 285 -21.80 -1.85 2.53
C ASN A 285 -20.58 -1.70 1.60
N ALA A 286 -20.26 -2.71 0.77
CA ALA A 286 -19.15 -2.66 -0.18
C ALA A 286 -19.14 -1.41 -1.07
N PHE A 287 -20.33 -0.89 -1.40
CA PHE A 287 -20.50 0.26 -2.28
C PHE A 287 -21.01 1.51 -1.55
N VAL A 288 -20.91 1.57 -0.22
CA VAL A 288 -21.37 2.72 0.59
C VAL A 288 -20.66 4.04 0.23
N TRP A 289 -19.48 3.94 -0.38
CA TRP A 289 -18.71 5.09 -0.87
C TRP A 289 -19.28 5.73 -2.15
N ILE A 290 -20.27 5.10 -2.81
CA ILE A 290 -20.92 5.65 -4.01
C ILE A 290 -21.97 6.68 -3.57
N SER A 291 -21.60 7.96 -3.66
CA SER A 291 -22.51 9.10 -3.45
C SER A 291 -22.68 9.91 -4.74
N PRO A 292 -23.74 10.74 -4.85
CA PRO A 292 -23.89 11.64 -6.01
C PRO A 292 -22.68 12.58 -6.22
N SER A 293 -22.08 13.09 -5.15
CA SER A 293 -20.86 13.91 -5.20
C SER A 293 -19.63 13.10 -5.65
N ALA A 294 -19.45 11.88 -5.15
CA ALA A 294 -18.39 10.99 -5.59
C ALA A 294 -18.50 10.65 -7.09
N VAL A 295 -19.70 10.36 -7.58
CA VAL A 295 -19.96 10.13 -9.02
C VAL A 295 -19.63 11.38 -9.83
N GLY A 296 -20.09 12.56 -9.39
CA GLY A 296 -19.77 13.83 -10.05
C GLY A 296 -18.26 14.11 -10.11
N GLY A 297 -17.55 13.86 -9.01
CA GLY A 297 -16.10 13.97 -8.93
C GLY A 297 -15.37 12.99 -9.84
N ILE A 298 -15.81 11.72 -9.90
CA ILE A 298 -15.25 10.72 -10.82
C ILE A 298 -15.46 11.15 -12.28
N MET A 299 -16.65 11.65 -12.63
CA MET A 299 -16.95 12.13 -13.99
C MET A 299 -16.06 13.31 -14.37
N LEU A 300 -15.96 14.32 -13.51
CA LEU A 300 -15.11 15.50 -13.73
C LEU A 300 -13.63 15.12 -13.82
N GLY A 301 -13.14 14.29 -12.90
CA GLY A 301 -11.76 13.81 -12.92
C GLY A 301 -11.46 12.98 -14.18
N THR A 302 -12.39 12.14 -14.62
CA THR A 302 -12.25 11.36 -15.87
C THR A 302 -12.17 12.28 -17.08
N LEU A 303 -13.03 13.32 -17.15
CA LEU A 303 -12.99 14.32 -18.22
C LEU A 303 -11.63 15.05 -18.25
N MET A 304 -11.12 15.46 -17.08
CA MET A 304 -9.78 16.07 -16.96
C MET A 304 -8.68 15.12 -17.43
N ILE A 305 -8.72 13.85 -17.04
CA ILE A 305 -7.72 12.84 -17.46
C ILE A 305 -7.75 12.65 -18.97
N VAL A 306 -8.93 12.54 -19.59
CA VAL A 306 -9.07 12.36 -21.05
C VAL A 306 -8.51 13.56 -21.80
N GLY A 307 -8.82 14.79 -21.37
CA GLY A 307 -8.28 16.01 -21.98
C GLY A 307 -6.77 16.14 -21.80
N LEU A 308 -6.26 15.86 -20.61
CA LEU A 308 -4.84 16.04 -20.25
C LEU A 308 -3.95 14.87 -20.67
N ALA A 309 -4.51 13.71 -21.04
CA ALA A 309 -3.74 12.54 -21.49
C ALA A 309 -2.84 12.84 -22.71
N TRP A 310 -3.20 13.85 -23.49
CA TRP A 310 -2.48 14.32 -24.68
C TRP A 310 -1.57 15.52 -24.43
N ALA A 311 -1.67 16.13 -23.25
CA ALA A 311 -0.86 17.29 -22.91
C ALA A 311 0.64 16.93 -22.81
N PRO A 312 1.55 17.90 -23.00
CA PRO A 312 2.97 17.69 -22.78
C PRO A 312 3.26 17.16 -21.35
N PRO A 313 4.28 16.31 -21.15
CA PRO A 313 4.59 15.74 -19.83
C PRO A 313 4.78 16.80 -18.73
N THR A 314 5.30 17.97 -19.08
CA THR A 314 5.46 19.11 -18.16
C THR A 314 4.13 19.64 -17.67
N ALA A 315 3.14 19.74 -18.56
CA ALA A 315 1.78 20.16 -18.21
C ALA A 315 1.08 19.10 -17.36
N GLN A 316 1.13 17.83 -17.76
CA GLN A 316 0.59 16.71 -16.97
C GLN A 316 1.14 16.71 -15.55
N ARG A 317 2.45 16.90 -15.40
CA ARG A 317 3.12 16.94 -14.10
C ARG A 317 2.71 18.11 -13.23
N ARG A 318 2.63 19.32 -13.80
CA ARG A 318 2.18 20.52 -13.08
C ARG A 318 0.72 20.40 -12.65
N VAL A 319 -0.15 19.95 -13.55
CA VAL A 319 -1.58 19.76 -13.25
C VAL A 319 -1.78 18.65 -12.22
N ALA A 320 -1.03 17.55 -12.31
CA ALA A 320 -1.08 16.49 -11.30
C ALA A 320 -0.70 17.01 -9.90
N ALA A 321 0.40 17.78 -9.81
CA ALA A 321 0.82 18.37 -8.54
C ALA A 321 -0.20 19.37 -8.00
N LEU A 322 -0.71 20.27 -8.85
CA LEU A 322 -1.71 21.26 -8.47
C LEU A 322 -3.02 20.58 -8.01
N ALA A 323 -3.46 19.55 -8.71
CA ALA A 323 -4.66 18.79 -8.34
C ALA A 323 -4.47 18.13 -6.96
N LEU A 324 -3.34 17.46 -6.71
CA LEU A 324 -3.10 16.85 -5.40
C LEU A 324 -2.97 17.90 -4.27
N ILE A 325 -2.37 19.06 -4.55
CA ILE A 325 -2.30 20.17 -3.58
C ILE A 325 -3.70 20.71 -3.31
N LEU A 326 -4.52 20.95 -4.33
CA LEU A 326 -5.89 21.44 -4.17
C LEU A 326 -6.75 20.43 -3.40
N SER A 327 -6.64 19.14 -3.73
CA SER A 327 -7.30 18.05 -2.99
C SER A 327 -6.89 18.08 -1.51
N LEU A 328 -5.60 18.19 -1.20
CA LEU A 328 -5.07 18.25 0.16
C LEU A 328 -5.58 19.50 0.93
N VAL A 329 -5.59 20.67 0.27
CA VAL A 329 -6.07 21.93 0.88
C VAL A 329 -7.55 21.82 1.21
N VAL A 330 -8.40 21.43 0.25
CA VAL A 330 -9.85 21.34 0.46
C VAL A 330 -10.18 20.28 1.52
N THR A 331 -9.48 19.14 1.48
CA THR A 331 -9.61 18.04 2.45
C THR A 331 -9.37 18.51 3.89
N ASN A 332 -8.46 19.46 4.11
CA ASN A 332 -8.16 20.00 5.44
C ASN A 332 -8.93 21.29 5.77
N ALA A 333 -9.44 22.00 4.76
CA ALA A 333 -10.24 23.21 4.97
C ALA A 333 -11.70 22.90 5.34
N VAL A 334 -12.21 21.75 4.88
CA VAL A 334 -13.59 21.32 5.11
C VAL A 334 -13.60 20.26 6.23
N PRO A 335 -14.39 20.46 7.30
CA PRO A 335 -14.46 19.52 8.41
C PRO A 335 -15.14 18.21 7.95
N ALA A 336 -15.12 17.20 8.83
CA ALA A 336 -15.79 15.95 8.53
C ALA A 336 -17.30 16.17 8.32
N ASN A 337 -17.85 15.58 7.26
CA ASN A 337 -19.26 15.69 6.95
C ASN A 337 -20.08 14.99 8.07
N PRO A 338 -21.10 15.65 8.67
CA PRO A 338 -21.92 15.04 9.73
C PRO A 338 -22.55 13.70 9.32
N TYR A 339 -22.94 13.53 8.05
CA TYR A 339 -23.49 12.26 7.55
C TYR A 339 -22.43 11.15 7.49
N TYR A 340 -21.18 11.51 7.18
CA TYR A 340 -20.06 10.58 7.22
C TYR A 340 -19.74 10.15 8.66
N LEU A 341 -19.74 11.11 9.60
CA LEU A 341 -19.54 10.83 11.03
C LEU A 341 -20.62 9.90 11.59
N SER A 342 -21.90 10.12 11.27
CA SER A 342 -22.96 9.21 11.73
C SER A 342 -22.82 7.80 11.11
N THR A 343 -22.32 7.70 9.87
CA THR A 343 -22.03 6.40 9.24
C THR A 343 -20.87 5.70 9.95
N LEU A 344 -19.83 6.44 10.34
CA LEU A 344 -18.72 5.94 11.15
C LEU A 344 -19.16 5.50 12.55
N GLU A 345 -20.13 6.15 13.18
CA GLU A 345 -20.62 5.74 14.51
C GLU A 345 -21.37 4.40 14.47
N THR A 346 -22.05 4.12 13.36
CA THR A 346 -22.66 2.79 13.13
C THR A 346 -21.64 1.71 12.77
N TRP A 347 -20.36 2.06 12.68
CA TRP A 347 -19.30 1.14 12.34
C TRP A 347 -19.04 0.16 13.48
N VAL A 348 -19.32 -1.11 13.22
CA VAL A 348 -18.82 -2.21 14.05
C VAL A 348 -17.31 -2.27 13.84
N GLN A 349 -16.52 -1.96 14.88
CA GLN A 349 -15.06 -2.14 14.88
C GLN A 349 -14.72 -3.61 14.55
N GLY A 350 -14.53 -3.87 13.26
CA GLY A 350 -14.27 -5.21 12.73
C GLY A 350 -12.88 -5.72 13.10
N LYS A 351 -12.62 -6.99 12.78
CA LYS A 351 -11.42 -7.78 13.10
C LYS A 351 -10.07 -7.25 12.57
N PHE A 352 -10.05 -6.11 11.87
CA PHE A 352 -8.88 -5.55 11.19
C PHE A 352 -8.29 -4.29 11.84
N LEU A 353 -8.58 -4.02 13.12
CA LEU A 353 -8.08 -2.86 13.87
C LEU A 353 -6.57 -2.62 13.75
N ASN A 354 -5.78 -3.68 13.54
CA ASN A 354 -4.32 -3.59 13.43
C ASN A 354 -3.83 -3.05 12.08
N PHE A 355 -4.63 -3.23 11.03
CA PHE A 355 -4.34 -2.66 9.70
C PHE A 355 -4.82 -1.22 9.59
N ASP A 356 -5.72 -0.79 10.49
CA ASP A 356 -6.29 0.54 10.49
C ASP A 356 -5.20 1.60 10.68
N GLY A 357 -4.32 1.46 11.67
CA GLY A 357 -3.23 2.41 11.90
C GLY A 357 -2.25 2.54 10.73
N ALA A 358 -1.90 1.43 10.06
CA ALA A 358 -1.02 1.48 8.88
C ALA A 358 -1.70 2.14 7.69
N ALA A 359 -2.97 1.80 7.45
CA ALA A 359 -3.76 2.38 6.39
C ALA A 359 -3.99 3.88 6.64
N GLN A 360 -4.27 4.27 7.89
CA GLN A 360 -4.40 5.65 8.34
C GLN A 360 -3.09 6.41 8.09
N PHE A 361 -1.96 5.90 8.59
CA PHE A 361 -0.65 6.52 8.39
C PHE A 361 -0.35 6.71 6.90
N LEU A 362 -0.58 5.68 6.09
CA LEU A 362 -0.37 5.76 4.65
C LEU A 362 -1.33 6.75 3.97
N SER A 363 -2.58 6.82 4.43
CA SER A 363 -3.58 7.78 3.93
C SER A 363 -3.18 9.23 4.20
N VAL A 364 -2.50 9.49 5.31
CA VAL A 364 -1.94 10.80 5.61
C VAL A 364 -0.69 11.05 4.76
N LEU A 365 0.23 10.08 4.69
CA LEU A 365 1.56 10.27 4.08
C LEU A 365 1.55 10.32 2.54
N TRP A 366 0.68 9.54 1.89
CA TRP A 366 0.68 9.38 0.43
C TRP A 366 0.67 10.68 -0.39
N PRO A 367 -0.23 11.66 -0.14
CA PRO A 367 -0.26 12.88 -0.95
C PRO A 367 1.07 13.65 -0.91
N PHE A 368 1.76 13.66 0.24
CA PHE A 368 3.08 14.28 0.37
C PHE A 368 4.14 13.55 -0.46
N LEU A 369 4.15 12.22 -0.46
CA LEU A 369 5.06 11.43 -1.30
C LEU A 369 4.82 11.68 -2.80
N ALA A 370 3.54 11.74 -3.20
CA ALA A 370 3.14 12.00 -4.57
C ALA A 370 3.52 13.42 -5.04
N ILE A 371 3.21 14.44 -4.23
CA ILE A 371 3.58 15.83 -4.50
C ILE A 371 5.10 15.99 -4.56
N TRP A 372 5.83 15.44 -3.58
CA TRP A 372 7.29 15.45 -3.58
C TRP A 372 7.86 14.82 -4.85
N PHE A 373 7.37 13.63 -5.24
CA PHE A 373 7.79 12.97 -6.47
C PHE A 373 7.53 13.84 -7.71
N LEU A 374 6.37 14.49 -7.78
CA LEU A 374 5.98 15.36 -8.89
C LEU A 374 6.76 16.69 -8.91
N LEU A 375 7.17 17.25 -7.79
CA LEU A 375 7.90 18.53 -7.77
C LEU A 375 9.42 18.35 -7.92
N HIS A 376 9.97 17.25 -7.42
CA HIS A 376 11.42 17.07 -7.29
C HIS A 376 12.16 16.98 -8.66
N PRO A 377 13.18 17.82 -8.91
CA PRO A 377 13.86 17.94 -10.21
C PRO A 377 14.51 16.66 -10.73
N VAL A 378 15.08 15.83 -9.84
CA VAL A 378 15.77 14.57 -10.21
C VAL A 378 14.83 13.58 -10.91
N HIS A 379 13.52 13.72 -10.74
CA HIS A 379 12.54 12.86 -11.38
C HIS A 379 12.01 13.44 -12.71
N ARG A 380 12.55 14.57 -13.19
CA ARG A 380 12.22 15.12 -14.52
C ARG A 380 12.95 14.31 -15.60
N ARG A 381 12.23 13.95 -16.66
CA ARG A 381 12.90 13.41 -17.86
C ARG A 381 13.70 14.58 -18.48
N PRO A 382 14.98 14.40 -18.84
CA PRO A 382 15.66 15.39 -19.68
C PRO A 382 14.83 15.55 -20.96
N GLY A 383 14.59 16.81 -21.33
CA GLY A 383 13.70 17.22 -22.41
C GLY A 383 14.14 16.71 -23.77
#